data_AF-A0A6J7SEX7-F1
#
_entry.id   AF-A0A6J7SEX7-F1
#
_cell.length_a   1.000
_cell.length_b   1.000
_cell.length_c   1.000
_cell.angle_alpha   90.00
_cell.angle_beta   90.00
_cell.angle_gamma   90.00
#
_symmetry.space_group_name_H-M   'P 1'
#
loop_
_entity.id
_entity.type
_entity.pdbx_description
1 polymer ?
#
loop_
_entity_poly.entity_id
_entity_poly.type
_entity_poly.pdbx_seq_one_letter_code
_entity_poly.pdbx_strand_id
1 'polypeptide(L)'
;MNYLTPILSALAAAHAIGIVHRDMKPENILISREGRIKIADFGLARGEIIGSTMTAESSVILGSVSYLSPEQVQRGVADARSDVYAVGIVAFEMLTGEKPFIGDTPIQIAYMHVNQDIPPPRSKRKEIPQALDDLISRATNRDPDKRPRDAGEFLSSLEAIAGELDPKKNQLKLELDLPVEAIREKARTKPKQEIVAEPSIEIKESTRDIRRREEKKHRASKRVRRNRKVALVLAIALGIGGWYTLVGPGSRIVVPSTVGGSYDEAISSLTPLGLTNVIIEKRFDEEIAAGTIIESIPPGGGRVNTGGEVTLVISKGVERYTIASLVGLTPQAAAAEITKSPLTVGSTSEIYSNKIPKGLVVSSDPKAGTKVKRGSAVNIVLSKGVETIALASYIGKSGEQALNELTDAGFNVESTYIFDEKALTGSVVSQSPAGNSDAPKSSTVILVVSKGSQFVYIPNVFSLEESKAVKTVKDLELKVIIKKLGAKKIKKVTNISPQVGSKVKRGSTVTITVG
;
A
#
# COMPACT_ATOMS: atom_id res chain seq x y z
N MET A 1 11.62 4.82 24.37
CA MET A 1 12.57 4.12 25.27
C MET A 1 11.98 2.84 25.85
N ASN A 2 10.88 2.87 26.61
CA ASN A 2 10.32 1.69 27.29
C ASN A 2 10.03 0.47 26.39
N TYR A 3 9.73 0.68 25.10
CA TYR A 3 9.53 -0.41 24.14
C TYR A 3 10.82 -0.89 23.45
N LEU A 4 11.77 0.02 23.18
CA LEU A 4 13.01 -0.31 22.47
C LEU A 4 14.01 -1.08 23.35
N THR A 5 14.12 -0.74 24.63
CA THR A 5 15.06 -1.38 25.55
C THR A 5 14.83 -2.90 25.66
N PRO A 6 13.61 -3.42 25.88
CA PRO A 6 13.39 -4.86 25.91
C PRO A 6 13.62 -5.56 24.57
N ILE A 7 13.31 -4.90 23.44
CA ILE A 7 13.57 -5.45 22.09
C ILE A 7 15.08 -5.63 21.89
N LEU A 8 15.86 -4.58 22.15
CA LEU A 8 17.32 -4.61 22.02
C LEU A 8 17.96 -5.58 23.02
N SER A 9 17.43 -5.69 24.24
CA SER A 9 17.89 -6.67 25.23
C SER A 9 17.69 -8.12 24.77
N ALA A 10 16.52 -8.44 24.21
CA ALA A 10 16.25 -9.77 23.67
C ALA A 10 17.14 -10.10 22.47
N LEU A 11 17.35 -9.15 21.54
CA LEU A 11 18.27 -9.33 20.42
C LEU A 11 19.73 -9.42 20.86
N ALA A 12 20.15 -8.63 21.84
CA ALA A 12 21.51 -8.70 22.37
C ALA A 12 21.81 -10.09 22.95
N ALA A 13 20.85 -10.69 23.67
CA ALA A 13 20.97 -12.05 24.16
C ALA A 13 21.08 -13.08 23.03
N ALA A 14 20.32 -12.91 21.94
CA ALA A 14 20.41 -13.78 20.76
C ALA A 14 21.76 -13.62 20.03
N HIS A 15 22.22 -12.39 19.83
CA HIS A 15 23.49 -12.10 19.16
C HIS A 15 24.69 -12.62 19.96
N ALA A 16 24.62 -12.57 21.30
CA ALA A 16 25.66 -13.10 22.18
C ALA A 16 25.88 -14.61 22.01
N ILE A 17 24.84 -15.36 21.62
CA ILE A 17 24.93 -16.80 21.32
C ILE A 17 25.03 -17.08 19.80
N GLY A 18 25.26 -16.05 18.99
CA GLY A 18 25.47 -16.18 17.54
C GLY A 18 24.20 -16.36 16.71
N ILE A 19 23.02 -16.14 17.29
CA ILE A 19 21.74 -16.20 16.57
C ILE A 19 21.40 -14.81 16.03
N VAL A 20 21.13 -14.73 14.73
CA VAL A 20 20.65 -13.53 14.03
C VAL A 20 19.18 -13.75 13.66
N HIS A 21 18.33 -12.75 13.88
CA HIS A 21 16.90 -12.84 13.64
C HIS A 21 16.53 -12.77 12.16
N ARG A 22 17.13 -11.86 11.38
CA ARG A 22 16.97 -11.71 9.91
C ARG A 22 15.60 -11.25 9.39
N ASP A 23 14.63 -11.02 10.26
CA ASP A 23 13.27 -10.60 9.90
C ASP A 23 12.67 -9.70 10.99
N MET A 24 13.45 -8.75 11.50
CA MET A 24 12.97 -7.82 12.52
C MET A 24 11.96 -6.84 11.91
N LYS A 25 10.74 -6.85 12.45
CA LYS A 25 9.61 -5.99 12.04
C LYS A 25 8.55 -5.93 13.14
N PRO A 26 7.63 -4.94 13.11
CA PRO A 26 6.60 -4.80 14.15
C PRO A 26 5.73 -6.05 14.34
N GLU A 27 5.43 -6.80 13.28
CA GLU A 27 4.62 -8.02 13.35
C GLU A 27 5.28 -9.14 14.16
N ASN A 28 6.62 -9.14 14.25
CA ASN A 28 7.42 -10.11 15.00
C ASN A 28 7.73 -9.64 16.43
N ILE A 29 7.23 -8.46 16.84
CA ILE A 29 7.38 -7.90 18.18
C ILE A 29 6.02 -8.00 18.90
N LEU A 30 5.91 -8.99 19.79
CA LEU A 30 4.68 -9.27 20.52
C LEU A 30 4.64 -8.53 21.86
N ILE A 31 3.50 -7.91 22.16
CA ILE A 31 3.27 -7.20 23.42
C ILE A 31 2.16 -7.95 24.19
N SER A 32 2.49 -8.47 25.36
CA SER A 32 1.54 -9.11 26.28
C SER A 32 0.54 -8.09 26.85
N ARG A 33 -0.63 -8.55 27.31
CA ARG A 33 -1.61 -7.73 28.07
C ARG A 33 -1.01 -7.08 29.32
N GLU A 34 0.06 -7.67 29.86
CA GLU A 34 0.82 -7.15 31.01
C GLU A 34 1.93 -6.16 30.60
N GLY A 35 2.05 -5.81 29.31
CA GLY A 35 3.08 -4.91 28.79
C GLY A 35 4.45 -5.57 28.56
N ARG A 36 4.59 -6.88 28.76
CA ARG A 36 5.83 -7.61 28.48
C ARG A 36 6.05 -7.79 26.98
N ILE A 37 7.27 -7.49 26.51
CA ILE A 37 7.65 -7.60 25.10
C ILE A 37 8.34 -8.94 24.85
N LYS A 38 7.98 -9.61 23.76
CA LYS A 38 8.60 -10.85 23.28
C LYS A 38 8.89 -10.72 21.79
N ILE A 39 10.00 -11.31 21.36
CA ILE A 39 10.37 -11.39 19.94
C ILE A 39 10.02 -12.80 19.45
N ALA A 40 9.33 -12.88 18.32
CA ALA A 40 8.87 -14.11 17.69
C ALA A 40 9.48 -14.27 16.30
N ASP A 41 9.41 -15.48 15.74
CA ASP A 41 9.77 -15.78 14.34
C ASP A 41 11.19 -15.35 13.93
N PHE A 42 12.18 -15.84 14.68
CA PHE A 42 13.56 -15.88 14.20
C PHE A 42 13.57 -16.56 12.83
N GLY A 43 14.17 -15.95 11.81
CA GLY A 43 14.09 -16.31 10.39
C GLY A 43 14.73 -17.65 10.01
N LEU A 44 14.54 -18.69 10.81
CA LEU A 44 15.08 -20.05 10.70
C LEU A 44 14.62 -20.77 9.42
N ALA A 45 13.53 -20.34 8.79
CA ALA A 45 13.01 -20.90 7.54
C ALA A 45 13.52 -20.18 6.27
N ARG A 46 14.25 -19.07 6.41
CA ARG A 46 14.80 -18.34 5.25
C ARG A 46 16.22 -18.80 4.99
N GLY A 47 16.32 -19.90 4.25
CA GLY A 47 17.55 -20.30 3.57
C GLY A 47 18.03 -19.20 2.62
N GLU A 48 19.31 -19.27 2.29
CA GLU A 48 20.13 -18.37 1.48
C GLU A 48 19.61 -18.19 0.02
N ILE A 49 18.38 -17.70 -0.14
CA ILE A 49 17.65 -17.62 -1.42
C ILE A 49 17.11 -16.20 -1.63
N ILE A 50 17.98 -15.21 -1.54
CA ILE A 50 17.69 -13.87 -2.10
C ILE A 50 18.41 -13.69 -3.45
N GLY A 51 19.40 -14.53 -3.76
CA GLY A 51 20.21 -14.45 -4.99
C GLY A 51 19.65 -15.17 -6.23
N SER A 52 18.56 -15.94 -6.13
CA SER A 52 18.02 -16.70 -7.27
C SER A 52 16.50 -16.61 -7.33
N THR A 53 16.03 -15.88 -8.35
CA THR A 53 14.67 -15.92 -8.89
C THR A 53 13.57 -15.39 -7.96
N MET A 54 13.31 -14.09 -8.02
CA MET A 54 12.05 -13.52 -7.52
C MET A 54 10.89 -13.94 -8.44
N THR A 55 10.40 -15.18 -8.30
CA THR A 55 9.13 -15.60 -8.90
C THR A 55 7.96 -15.04 -8.09
N ALA A 56 6.96 -14.54 -8.80
CA ALA A 56 5.82 -13.77 -8.30
C ALA A 56 4.74 -14.62 -7.58
N GLU A 57 5.10 -15.67 -6.83
CA GLU A 57 4.14 -16.58 -6.18
C GLU A 57 4.10 -16.47 -4.64
N SER A 58 4.80 -15.53 -4.03
CA SER A 58 4.83 -15.40 -2.56
C SER A 58 4.14 -14.11 -2.10
N SER A 59 2.83 -14.19 -1.89
CA SER A 59 1.99 -13.15 -1.26
C SER A 59 2.42 -12.75 0.18
N VAL A 60 3.48 -13.37 0.72
CA VAL A 60 4.08 -13.10 2.04
C VAL A 60 5.18 -12.00 1.98
N ILE A 61 5.56 -11.53 0.79
CA ILE A 61 6.71 -10.62 0.62
C ILE A 61 6.33 -9.13 0.74
N LEU A 62 5.04 -8.76 0.68
CA LEU A 62 4.65 -7.35 0.54
C LEU A 62 4.98 -6.46 1.76
N GLY A 63 4.95 -7.00 2.98
CA GLY A 63 5.17 -6.24 4.23
C GLY A 63 6.60 -6.26 4.76
N SER A 64 7.38 -7.30 4.46
CA SER A 64 8.70 -7.50 5.09
C SER A 64 9.81 -6.66 4.44
N VAL A 65 9.62 -6.20 3.19
CA VAL A 65 10.65 -5.46 2.44
C VAL A 65 10.96 -4.09 3.04
N SER A 66 10.02 -3.48 3.76
CA SER A 66 10.19 -2.16 4.39
C SER A 66 11.22 -2.11 5.53
N TYR A 67 11.67 -3.27 6.02
CA TYR A 67 12.64 -3.36 7.12
C TYR A 67 13.93 -4.07 6.71
N LEU A 68 14.07 -4.45 5.43
CA LEU A 68 15.26 -5.14 4.93
C LEU A 68 16.45 -4.20 4.89
N SER A 69 17.58 -4.71 5.36
CA SER A 69 18.86 -4.01 5.26
C SER A 69 19.40 -4.00 3.82
N PRO A 70 20.20 -2.99 3.44
CA PRO A 70 20.82 -2.90 2.12
C PRO A 70 21.60 -4.16 1.72
N GLU A 71 22.33 -4.75 2.66
CA GLU A 71 23.11 -5.96 2.44
C GLU A 71 22.25 -7.21 2.23
N GLN A 72 21.09 -7.30 2.89
CA GLN A 72 20.11 -8.37 2.64
C GLN A 72 19.53 -8.27 1.23
N VAL A 73 19.30 -7.05 0.74
CA VAL A 73 18.78 -6.83 -0.62
C VAL A 73 19.85 -7.08 -1.68
N GLN A 74 21.08 -6.59 -1.48
CA GLN A 74 22.15 -6.67 -2.48
C GLN A 74 22.85 -8.02 -2.54
N ARG A 75 23.10 -8.63 -1.37
CA ARG A 75 23.95 -9.82 -1.24
C ARG A 75 23.19 -11.03 -0.71
N GLY A 76 21.97 -10.85 -0.21
CA GLY A 76 21.21 -11.92 0.44
C GLY A 76 21.77 -12.38 1.78
N VAL A 77 22.75 -11.65 2.32
CA VAL A 77 23.42 -11.97 3.58
C VAL A 77 22.82 -11.12 4.70
N ALA A 78 22.59 -11.73 5.85
CA ALA A 78 22.08 -11.06 7.04
C ALA A 78 22.96 -11.40 8.24
N ASP A 79 23.46 -10.38 8.93
CA ASP A 79 24.22 -10.51 10.18
C ASP A 79 23.57 -9.69 11.30
N ALA A 80 24.21 -9.62 12.47
CA ALA A 80 23.72 -8.84 13.61
C ALA A 80 23.47 -7.35 13.28
N ARG A 81 24.20 -6.78 12.32
CA ARG A 81 24.06 -5.37 11.90
C ARG A 81 22.88 -5.18 10.97
N SER A 82 22.44 -6.23 10.28
CA SER A 82 21.18 -6.25 9.55
C SER A 82 19.98 -6.13 10.49
N ASP A 83 20.01 -6.84 11.63
CA ASP A 83 18.98 -6.71 12.67
C ASP A 83 19.00 -5.32 13.32
N VAL A 84 20.18 -4.74 13.56
CA VAL A 84 20.33 -3.36 14.05
C VAL A 84 19.68 -2.35 13.11
N TYR A 85 19.86 -2.51 11.80
CA TYR A 85 19.23 -1.65 10.79
C TYR A 85 17.72 -1.74 10.83
N ALA A 86 17.18 -2.96 10.85
CA ALA A 86 15.75 -3.21 10.92
C ALA A 86 15.13 -2.63 12.21
N VAL A 87 15.79 -2.80 13.36
CA VAL A 87 15.36 -2.16 14.63
C VAL A 87 15.46 -0.65 14.55
N GLY A 88 16.45 -0.10 13.85
CA GLY A 88 16.56 1.34 13.58
C GLY A 88 15.36 1.88 12.79
N ILE A 89 14.86 1.14 11.80
CA ILE A 89 13.63 1.47 11.06
C ILE A 89 12.41 1.40 11.96
N VAL A 90 12.28 0.33 12.77
CA VAL A 90 11.18 0.21 13.74
C VAL A 90 11.21 1.37 14.74
N ALA A 91 12.39 1.78 15.20
CA ALA A 91 12.57 2.94 16.06
C ALA A 91 12.15 4.24 15.36
N PHE A 92 12.53 4.43 14.10
CA PHE A 92 12.11 5.57 13.29
C PHE A 92 10.58 5.62 13.20
N GLU A 93 9.92 4.52 12.83
CA GLU A 93 8.46 4.46 12.67
C GLU A 93 7.73 4.68 13.99
N MET A 94 8.21 4.11 15.11
CA MET A 94 7.63 4.37 16.43
C MET A 94 7.72 5.84 16.84
N LEU A 95 8.77 6.55 16.44
CA LEU A 95 8.97 7.95 16.79
C LEU A 95 8.24 8.90 15.85
N THR A 96 8.21 8.60 14.54
CA THR A 96 7.67 9.50 13.52
C THR A 96 6.23 9.17 13.13
N GLY A 97 5.76 7.94 13.38
CA GLY A 97 4.45 7.43 12.99
C GLY A 97 4.35 7.01 11.53
N GLU A 98 5.42 7.16 10.75
CA GLU A 98 5.50 6.83 9.33
C GLU A 98 6.78 6.02 9.06
N LYS A 99 6.75 5.17 8.02
CA LYS A 99 7.95 4.47 7.55
C LYS A 99 8.89 5.46 6.83
N PRO A 100 10.21 5.23 6.87
CA PRO A 100 11.18 6.14 6.24
C PRO A 100 11.02 6.20 4.72
N PHE A 101 10.67 5.07 4.09
CA PHE A 101 10.43 4.96 2.66
C PHE A 101 9.04 4.42 2.36
N ILE A 102 8.38 5.03 1.36
CA ILE A 102 7.06 4.66 0.87
C ILE A 102 7.18 4.50 -0.64
N GLY A 103 6.78 3.34 -1.15
CA GLY A 103 6.81 3.04 -2.58
C GLY A 103 5.60 2.19 -2.98
N ASP A 104 5.20 2.30 -4.25
CA ASP A 104 4.02 1.60 -4.78
C ASP A 104 4.31 0.10 -5.00
N THR A 105 5.59 -0.27 -5.10
CA THR A 105 6.02 -1.65 -5.29
C THR A 105 7.10 -2.04 -4.27
N PRO A 106 7.12 -3.30 -3.78
CA PRO A 106 8.16 -3.75 -2.85
C PRO A 106 9.57 -3.58 -3.38
N ILE A 107 9.78 -3.79 -4.69
CA ILE A 107 11.10 -3.65 -5.31
C ILE A 107 11.60 -2.20 -5.30
N GLN A 108 10.69 -1.22 -5.39
CA GLN A 108 11.03 0.19 -5.25
C GLN A 108 11.48 0.51 -3.82
N ILE A 109 10.83 -0.07 -2.81
CA ILE A 109 11.21 0.10 -1.40
C ILE A 109 12.59 -0.53 -1.14
N ALA A 110 12.82 -1.75 -1.63
CA ALA A 110 14.13 -2.40 -1.57
C ALA A 110 15.22 -1.56 -2.24
N TYR A 111 14.93 -1.01 -3.43
CA TYR A 111 15.86 -0.13 -4.15
C TYR A 111 16.18 1.15 -3.37
N MET A 112 15.21 1.74 -2.67
CA MET A 112 15.44 2.91 -1.82
C MET A 112 16.36 2.60 -0.65
N HIS A 113 16.18 1.47 0.05
CA HIS A 113 17.12 1.07 1.12
C HIS A 113 18.57 0.93 0.62
N VAL A 114 18.76 0.50 -0.63
CA VAL A 114 20.08 0.35 -1.23
C VAL A 114 20.68 1.68 -1.70
N ASN A 115 19.87 2.60 -2.22
CA ASN A 115 20.38 3.78 -2.95
C ASN A 115 20.16 5.11 -2.24
N GLN A 116 19.27 5.18 -1.25
CA GLN A 116 18.92 6.40 -0.53
C GLN A 116 19.21 6.25 0.96
N ASP A 117 19.67 7.33 1.60
CA ASP A 117 19.85 7.37 3.03
C ASP A 117 18.52 7.60 3.74
N ILE A 118 18.31 6.96 4.90
CA ILE A 118 17.12 7.15 5.71
C ILE A 118 17.13 8.58 6.29
N PRO A 119 16.04 9.36 6.14
CA PRO A 119 15.99 10.70 6.70
C PRO A 119 16.10 10.67 8.23
N PRO A 120 16.76 11.65 8.86
CA PRO A 120 16.86 11.68 10.32
C PRO A 120 15.47 11.90 10.94
N PRO A 121 15.09 11.17 12.02
CA PRO A 121 13.81 11.34 12.72
C PRO A 121 13.46 12.80 13.04
N ARG A 122 14.44 13.64 13.41
CA ARG A 122 14.24 15.06 13.72
C ARG A 122 13.77 15.90 12.55
N SER A 123 14.01 15.48 11.30
CA SER A 123 13.46 16.14 10.12
C SER A 123 11.93 16.09 10.09
N LYS A 124 11.33 15.06 10.70
CA LYS A 124 9.88 14.85 10.80
C LYS A 124 9.31 15.36 12.13
N ARG A 125 9.99 15.11 13.25
CA ARG A 125 9.57 15.59 14.58
C ARG A 125 10.73 16.25 15.33
N LYS A 126 10.68 17.57 15.45
CA LYS A 126 11.74 18.37 16.09
C LYS A 126 11.91 18.12 17.59
N GLU A 127 10.88 17.58 18.24
CA GLU A 127 10.85 17.25 19.67
C GLU A 127 11.76 16.07 20.04
N ILE A 128 12.24 15.29 19.06
CA ILE A 128 13.14 14.17 19.30
C ILE A 128 14.51 14.72 19.76
N PRO A 129 15.07 14.23 20.88
CA PRO A 129 16.41 14.62 21.34
C PRO A 129 17.50 14.31 20.31
N GLN A 130 18.49 15.21 20.17
CA GLN A 130 19.59 15.05 19.19
C GLN A 130 20.34 13.73 19.36
N ALA A 131 20.65 13.34 20.60
CA ALA A 131 21.39 12.10 20.85
C ALA A 131 20.64 10.85 20.35
N LEU A 132 19.30 10.85 20.44
CA LEU A 132 18.47 9.76 19.94
C LEU A 132 18.39 9.76 18.40
N ASP A 133 18.31 10.94 17.80
CA ASP A 133 18.36 11.13 16.34
C ASP A 133 19.68 10.61 15.74
N ASP A 134 20.80 10.94 16.37
CA ASP A 134 22.14 10.49 15.96
C ASP A 134 22.29 8.97 16.11
N LEU A 135 21.75 8.39 17.18
CA LEU A 135 21.79 6.95 17.40
C LEU A 135 20.98 6.20 16.33
N ILE A 136 19.76 6.65 16.04
CA ILE A 136 18.91 6.03 15.01
C ILE A 136 19.55 6.19 13.64
N SER A 137 20.05 7.39 13.30
CA SER A 137 20.70 7.65 12.02
C SER A 137 21.95 6.78 11.81
N ARG A 138 22.72 6.51 12.88
CA ARG A 138 23.83 5.54 12.84
C ARG A 138 23.35 4.11 12.67
N ALA A 139 22.31 3.70 13.39
CA ALA A 139 21.74 2.36 13.26
C ALA A 139 21.17 2.09 11.86
N THR A 140 20.62 3.12 11.21
CA THR A 140 20.06 3.05 9.85
C THR A 140 21.06 3.47 8.76
N ASN A 141 22.37 3.46 9.04
CA ASN A 141 23.37 3.78 8.02
C ASN A 141 23.39 2.72 6.91
N ARG A 142 23.56 3.11 5.64
CA ARG A 142 23.66 2.12 4.56
C ARG A 142 24.86 1.19 4.72
N ASP A 143 25.98 1.73 5.19
CA ASP A 143 27.21 0.97 5.44
C ASP A 143 27.10 0.20 6.78
N PRO A 144 27.10 -1.15 6.76
CA PRO A 144 26.99 -1.95 7.98
C PRO A 144 28.11 -1.69 9.00
N ASP A 145 29.31 -1.30 8.55
CA ASP A 145 30.45 -1.04 9.44
C ASP A 145 30.31 0.29 10.22
N LYS A 146 29.39 1.17 9.81
CA LYS A 146 29.09 2.43 10.50
C LYS A 146 27.95 2.31 11.52
N ARG A 147 27.29 1.15 11.57
CA ARG A 147 26.23 0.84 12.53
C ARG A 147 26.84 0.32 13.84
N PRO A 148 26.11 0.36 14.96
CA PRO A 148 26.43 -0.45 16.13
C PRO A 148 26.68 -1.91 15.70
N ARG A 149 27.73 -2.52 16.25
CA ARG A 149 28.18 -3.86 15.86
C ARG A 149 27.10 -4.93 16.07
N ASP A 150 26.31 -4.77 17.12
CA ASP A 150 25.21 -5.64 17.49
C ASP A 150 24.15 -4.89 18.31
N ALA A 151 23.07 -5.59 18.66
CA ALA A 151 22.00 -5.06 19.49
C ALA A 151 22.44 -4.70 20.92
N GLY A 152 23.54 -5.27 21.42
CA GLY A 152 24.10 -4.96 22.74
C GLY A 152 24.79 -3.59 22.77
N GLU A 153 25.55 -3.25 21.73
CA GLU A 153 26.14 -1.91 21.57
C GLU A 153 25.05 -0.86 21.37
N PHE A 154 24.01 -1.19 20.58
CA PHE A 154 22.84 -0.32 20.40
C PHE A 154 22.10 -0.12 21.74
N LEU A 155 21.85 -1.19 22.49
CA LEU A 155 21.22 -1.11 23.82
C LEU A 155 22.02 -0.21 24.77
N SER A 156 23.34 -0.41 24.85
CA SER A 156 24.22 0.37 25.73
C SER A 156 24.18 1.86 25.40
N SER A 157 24.20 2.20 24.11
CA SER A 157 24.06 3.58 23.65
C SER A 157 22.69 4.17 23.99
N LEU A 158 21.62 3.37 23.85
CA LEU A 158 20.25 3.81 24.15
C LEU A 158 20.06 4.06 25.65
N GLU A 159 20.60 3.19 26.50
CA GLU A 159 20.56 3.32 27.96
C GLU A 159 21.35 4.54 28.44
N ALA A 160 22.52 4.81 27.85
CA ALA A 160 23.29 6.02 28.14
C ALA A 160 22.48 7.29 27.85
N ILE A 161 21.86 7.36 26.67
CA ILE A 161 20.98 8.49 26.29
C ILE A 161 19.77 8.60 27.21
N ALA A 162 19.15 7.47 27.57
CA ALA A 162 18.03 7.47 28.50
C ALA A 162 18.42 8.00 29.89
N GLY A 163 19.64 7.68 30.34
CA GLY A 163 20.20 8.18 31.59
C GLY A 163 20.49 9.68 31.58
N GLU A 164 20.95 10.23 30.45
CA GLU A 164 21.15 11.67 30.27
C GLU A 164 19.83 12.45 30.26
N LEU A 165 18.79 11.87 29.65
CA LEU A 165 17.47 12.51 29.54
C LEU A 165 16.66 12.47 30.85
N ASP A 166 16.83 11.44 31.69
CA ASP A 166 16.15 11.29 32.97
C ASP A 166 17.11 10.87 34.10
N PRO A 167 17.91 11.81 34.63
CA PRO A 167 18.92 11.51 35.65
C PRO A 167 18.34 10.98 36.97
N LYS A 168 17.04 11.17 37.23
CA LYS A 168 16.37 10.67 38.45
C LYS A 168 16.15 9.15 38.41
N LYS A 169 16.02 8.54 37.24
CA LYS A 169 15.93 7.07 37.11
C LYS A 169 17.23 6.35 37.39
N ASN A 170 18.37 6.98 37.10
CA ASN A 170 19.69 6.39 37.38
C ASN A 170 19.98 6.27 38.87
N GLN A 171 19.41 7.13 39.72
CA GLN A 171 19.55 7.04 41.18
C GLN A 171 18.94 5.75 41.75
N LEU A 172 17.85 5.25 41.17
CA LEU A 172 17.19 4.00 41.58
C LEU A 172 17.90 2.74 41.10
N LYS A 173 18.64 2.81 39.98
CA LYS A 173 19.37 1.65 39.40
C LYS A 173 20.74 1.45 40.06
N LEU A 174 21.32 2.50 40.66
CA LEU A 174 22.63 2.46 41.33
C LEU A 174 22.60 1.82 42.73
N GLU A 175 21.44 1.71 43.37
CA GLU A 175 21.33 1.15 44.74
C GLU A 175 21.36 -0.38 44.81
N LEU A 176 21.32 -1.10 43.68
CA LEU A 176 21.09 -2.55 43.68
C LEU A 176 22.22 -3.44 43.13
N ASP A 177 23.38 -2.91 42.74
CA ASP A 177 24.52 -3.76 42.33
C ASP A 177 25.87 -3.20 42.82
N LEU A 178 26.32 -3.73 43.96
CA LEU A 178 27.75 -3.86 44.28
C LEU A 178 28.01 -5.33 44.58
N PRO A 179 28.99 -5.94 43.90
CA PRO A 179 30.34 -5.92 44.47
C PRO A 179 31.44 -5.51 43.47
N VAL A 180 32.45 -4.84 44.02
CA VAL A 180 33.69 -4.41 43.36
C VAL A 180 34.59 -5.62 43.12
N GLU A 181 35.01 -5.84 41.88
CA GLU A 181 36.24 -6.60 41.58
C GLU A 181 37.25 -5.74 40.82
N ALA A 182 38.51 -5.95 41.21
CA ALA A 182 39.62 -5.04 41.02
C ALA A 182 40.13 -4.93 39.58
N ILE A 183 40.44 -3.69 39.20
CA ILE A 183 41.18 -3.29 38.00
C ILE A 183 42.54 -3.98 37.97
N ARG A 184 42.87 -4.63 36.84
CA ARG A 184 44.20 -5.17 36.56
C ARG A 184 44.77 -4.49 35.31
N GLU A 185 45.58 -3.45 35.54
CA GLU A 185 46.37 -2.81 34.50
C GLU A 185 47.42 -3.77 33.93
N LYS A 186 47.56 -3.80 32.60
CA LYS A 186 48.78 -4.27 31.93
C LYS A 186 49.36 -3.14 31.09
N ALA A 187 50.51 -2.65 31.54
CA ALA A 187 51.39 -1.76 30.83
C ALA A 187 52.12 -2.48 29.68
N ARG A 188 52.20 -1.86 28.50
CA ARG A 188 53.23 -2.06 27.46
C ARG A 188 53.37 -0.77 26.63
N THR A 189 54.32 0.10 26.99
CA THR A 189 55.63 0.34 26.33
C THR A 189 55.58 0.89 24.89
N LYS A 190 55.92 2.18 24.76
CA LYS A 190 56.38 2.83 23.52
C LYS A 190 57.72 2.25 23.07
N PRO A 191 58.03 2.28 21.76
CA PRO A 191 59.40 2.45 21.32
C PRO A 191 59.61 3.81 20.62
N LYS A 192 60.89 4.12 20.53
CA LYS A 192 61.58 5.40 20.43
C LYS A 192 61.94 5.69 18.97
N GLN A 193 62.13 6.97 18.68
CA GLN A 193 62.70 7.51 17.44
C GLN A 193 64.09 6.93 17.13
N GLU A 194 64.39 6.75 15.84
CA GLU A 194 65.76 6.68 15.34
C GLU A 194 65.87 7.48 14.03
N ILE A 195 66.98 8.21 13.94
CA ILE A 195 67.33 9.27 12.98
C ILE A 195 68.14 8.63 11.86
N VAL A 196 67.82 8.92 10.59
CA VAL A 196 68.76 8.70 9.48
C VAL A 196 68.73 9.93 8.58
N ALA A 197 69.91 10.55 8.42
CA ALA A 197 70.18 11.69 7.56
C ALA A 197 70.67 11.24 6.18
N GLU A 198 70.13 11.90 5.13
CA GLU A 198 70.72 12.44 3.89
C GLU A 198 71.97 11.80 3.21
N PRO A 199 72.10 11.86 1.85
CA PRO A 199 72.02 13.14 1.12
C PRO A 199 71.39 13.16 -0.28
N SER A 200 71.15 14.42 -0.67
CA SER A 200 70.76 14.99 -1.95
C SER A 200 71.91 15.02 -2.98
N ILE A 201 71.59 14.91 -4.26
CA ILE A 201 72.50 15.25 -5.37
C ILE A 201 71.74 16.12 -6.38
N GLU A 202 72.12 17.41 -6.43
CA GLU A 202 71.91 18.33 -7.55
C GLU A 202 72.89 18.00 -8.69
N ILE A 203 72.46 18.16 -9.95
CA ILE A 203 73.38 18.34 -11.09
C ILE A 203 72.96 19.60 -11.87
N LYS A 204 73.86 20.58 -11.87
CA LYS A 204 73.83 21.82 -12.66
C LYS A 204 74.33 21.60 -14.09
N GLU A 205 73.83 22.44 -14.98
CA GLU A 205 74.34 22.70 -16.33
C GLU A 205 75.80 23.15 -16.35
N SER A 206 76.50 22.82 -17.45
CA SER A 206 77.68 23.55 -17.92
C SER A 206 77.90 23.31 -19.42
N THR A 207 77.98 24.43 -20.13
CA THR A 207 78.29 24.65 -21.55
C THR A 207 79.72 24.21 -21.95
N ARG A 208 79.93 23.85 -23.23
CA ARG A 208 80.96 24.44 -24.11
C ARG A 208 80.98 23.93 -25.55
N ASP A 209 81.34 24.87 -26.42
CA ASP A 209 81.49 24.87 -27.86
C ASP A 209 82.41 23.82 -28.47
N ILE A 210 82.05 23.31 -29.66
CA ILE A 210 83.02 22.84 -30.67
C ILE A 210 82.61 23.29 -32.08
N ARG A 211 83.22 24.41 -32.49
CA ARG A 211 83.80 24.76 -33.80
C ARG A 211 83.26 24.12 -35.10
N ARG A 212 82.81 25.04 -35.95
CA ARG A 212 82.83 25.11 -37.42
C ARG A 212 84.01 24.36 -38.10
N ARG A 213 83.69 23.58 -39.13
CA ARG A 213 84.60 23.29 -40.26
C ARG A 213 83.79 23.14 -41.55
N GLU A 214 84.13 23.97 -42.54
CA GLU A 214 83.59 23.99 -43.89
C GLU A 214 84.20 22.89 -44.79
N GLU A 215 83.58 22.73 -45.97
CA GLU A 215 84.12 22.19 -47.24
C GLU A 215 83.91 20.70 -47.59
N LYS A 216 82.99 20.41 -48.53
CA LYS A 216 83.27 20.36 -50.00
C LYS A 216 82.06 19.87 -50.81
N LYS A 217 81.72 20.62 -51.88
CA LYS A 217 80.75 20.23 -52.91
C LYS A 217 81.36 19.18 -53.84
N HIS A 218 80.72 18.02 -54.00
CA HIS A 218 80.96 17.14 -55.13
C HIS A 218 79.68 16.87 -55.94
N ARG A 219 79.86 16.91 -57.27
CA ARG A 219 78.83 16.86 -58.31
C ARG A 219 78.01 15.56 -58.24
N ALA A 220 76.69 15.68 -58.36
CA ALA A 220 75.75 14.56 -58.26
C ALA A 220 75.89 13.57 -59.44
N SER A 221 76.19 12.31 -59.10
CA SER A 221 76.23 11.16 -60.02
C SER A 221 74.83 10.74 -60.52
N LYS A 222 74.77 10.13 -61.71
CA LYS A 222 73.55 9.68 -62.42
C LYS A 222 72.59 8.77 -61.61
N ARG A 223 73.00 8.24 -60.45
CA ARG A 223 72.12 7.51 -59.50
C ARG A 223 71.13 8.40 -58.74
N VAL A 224 71.44 9.68 -58.48
CA VAL A 224 70.57 10.60 -57.71
C VAL A 224 69.33 11.04 -58.50
N ARG A 225 69.42 11.10 -59.83
CA ARG A 225 68.28 11.43 -60.71
C ARG A 225 67.20 10.35 -60.72
N ARG A 226 67.57 9.06 -60.56
CA ARG A 226 66.61 7.95 -60.48
C ARG A 226 65.86 7.97 -59.14
N ASN A 227 66.56 8.24 -58.04
CA ASN A 227 65.94 8.39 -56.72
C ASN A 227 65.03 9.62 -56.61
N ARG A 228 65.34 10.72 -57.30
CA ARG A 228 64.44 11.89 -57.38
C ARG A 228 63.15 11.62 -58.16
N LYS A 229 63.17 10.78 -59.21
CA LYS A 229 61.96 10.37 -59.92
C LYS A 229 61.09 9.43 -59.06
N VAL A 230 61.70 8.50 -58.33
CA VAL A 230 60.99 7.63 -57.38
C VAL A 230 60.36 8.46 -56.25
N ALA A 231 61.08 9.43 -55.69
CA ALA A 231 60.55 10.32 -54.65
C ALA A 231 59.41 11.21 -55.17
N LEU A 232 59.46 11.66 -56.43
CA LEU A 232 58.38 12.45 -57.04
C LEU A 232 57.11 11.62 -57.28
N VAL A 233 57.26 10.38 -57.76
CA VAL A 233 56.11 9.45 -57.93
C VAL A 233 55.53 9.06 -56.58
N LEU A 234 56.37 8.86 -55.55
CA LEU A 234 55.90 8.62 -54.19
C LEU A 234 55.15 9.84 -53.63
N ALA A 235 55.63 11.06 -53.89
CA ALA A 235 54.97 12.30 -53.48
C ALA A 235 53.64 12.53 -54.21
N ILE A 236 53.54 12.18 -55.50
CA ILE A 236 52.30 12.25 -56.27
C ILE A 236 51.33 11.14 -55.82
N ALA A 237 51.80 9.92 -55.54
CA ALA A 237 50.98 8.84 -54.99
C ALA A 237 50.48 9.15 -53.56
N LEU A 238 51.31 9.79 -52.73
CA LEU A 238 50.91 10.31 -51.42
C LEU A 238 49.98 11.52 -51.53
N GLY A 239 50.14 12.36 -52.57
CA GLY A 239 49.24 13.48 -52.86
C GLY A 239 47.87 13.03 -53.37
N ILE A 240 47.83 12.05 -54.28
CA ILE A 240 46.59 11.44 -54.80
C ILE A 240 45.93 10.58 -53.73
N GLY A 241 46.70 9.79 -52.98
CA GLY A 241 46.20 9.02 -51.83
C GLY A 241 45.70 9.93 -50.70
N GLY A 242 46.38 11.05 -50.44
CA GLY A 242 45.95 12.09 -49.51
C GLY A 242 44.66 12.78 -49.98
N TRP A 243 44.55 13.11 -51.26
CA TRP A 243 43.34 13.72 -51.83
C TRP A 243 42.14 12.76 -51.85
N TYR A 244 42.37 11.48 -52.16
CA TYR A 244 41.34 10.43 -52.18
C TYR A 244 40.79 10.11 -50.78
N THR A 245 41.62 10.24 -49.74
CA THR A 245 41.23 9.96 -48.34
C THR A 245 40.64 11.16 -47.61
N LEU A 246 41.01 12.40 -47.97
CA LEU A 246 40.52 13.62 -47.33
C LEU A 246 39.31 14.25 -48.02
N VAL A 247 39.17 14.15 -49.35
CA VAL A 247 38.12 14.86 -50.13
C VAL A 247 37.39 13.96 -51.13
N GLY A 248 37.92 12.76 -51.43
CA GLY A 248 37.34 11.82 -52.40
C GLY A 248 36.15 10.99 -51.86
N PRO A 249 35.46 10.23 -52.74
CA PRO A 249 34.26 9.43 -52.44
C PRO A 249 34.47 8.26 -51.45
N GLY A 250 35.69 8.07 -50.94
CA GLY A 250 36.02 7.15 -49.85
C GLY A 250 36.15 7.82 -48.46
N SER A 251 35.91 9.13 -48.36
CA SER A 251 35.91 9.86 -47.08
C SER A 251 34.75 9.37 -46.19
N ARG A 252 35.08 9.01 -44.96
CA ARG A 252 34.12 8.53 -43.95
C ARG A 252 33.88 9.62 -42.92
N ILE A 253 32.65 10.08 -42.84
CA ILE A 253 32.17 11.09 -41.92
C ILE A 253 31.89 10.44 -40.57
N VAL A 254 32.36 11.08 -39.49
CA VAL A 254 32.11 10.61 -38.12
C VAL A 254 30.76 11.15 -37.67
N VAL A 255 29.86 10.27 -37.25
CA VAL A 255 28.54 10.64 -36.74
C VAL A 255 28.70 11.11 -35.28
N PRO A 256 28.30 12.34 -34.93
CA PRO A 256 28.32 12.80 -33.54
C PRO A 256 27.31 12.02 -32.68
N SER A 257 27.52 11.95 -31.37
CA SER A 257 26.57 11.30 -30.47
C SER A 257 25.28 12.11 -30.40
N THR A 258 24.18 11.56 -30.91
CA THR A 258 22.84 12.17 -30.84
C THR A 258 21.95 11.56 -29.76
N VAL A 259 22.46 10.56 -29.02
CA VAL A 259 21.76 9.91 -27.90
C VAL A 259 21.47 10.91 -26.78
N GLY A 260 20.24 10.90 -26.26
CA GLY A 260 19.81 11.80 -25.19
C GLY A 260 19.39 13.21 -25.64
N GLY A 261 19.66 13.58 -26.90
CA GLY A 261 19.21 14.85 -27.49
C GLY A 261 17.78 14.79 -28.03
N SER A 262 17.22 15.96 -28.31
CA SER A 262 15.98 16.08 -29.09
C SER A 262 16.22 15.84 -30.58
N TYR A 263 15.17 15.51 -31.31
CA TYR A 263 15.21 15.35 -32.76
C TYR A 263 15.76 16.60 -33.48
N ASP A 264 15.35 17.79 -33.04
CA ASP A 264 15.76 19.06 -33.66
C ASP A 264 17.25 19.36 -33.44
N GLU A 265 17.78 19.05 -32.26
CA GLU A 265 19.21 19.17 -31.94
C GLU A 265 20.06 18.17 -32.75
N ALA A 266 19.59 16.93 -32.87
CA ALA A 266 20.26 15.92 -33.66
C ALA A 266 20.31 16.29 -35.14
N ILE A 267 19.21 16.74 -35.72
CA ILE A 267 19.20 17.21 -37.12
C ILE A 267 20.15 18.38 -37.31
N SER A 268 20.14 19.36 -36.41
CA SER A 268 21.03 20.52 -36.48
C SER A 268 22.52 20.12 -36.46
N SER A 269 22.86 19.02 -35.79
CA SER A 269 24.22 18.46 -35.80
C SER A 269 24.55 17.59 -37.03
N LEU A 270 23.53 16.96 -37.64
CA LEU A 270 23.70 15.99 -38.73
C LEU A 270 23.61 16.63 -40.13
N THR A 271 22.83 17.70 -40.29
CA THR A 271 22.68 18.41 -41.59
C THR A 271 23.97 19.02 -42.13
N PRO A 272 24.84 19.67 -41.32
CA PRO A 272 26.12 20.20 -41.79
C PRO A 272 27.09 19.13 -42.29
N LEU A 273 26.85 17.86 -41.93
CA LEU A 273 27.71 16.72 -42.27
C LEU A 273 27.40 16.12 -43.66
N GLY A 274 26.49 16.71 -44.43
CA GLY A 274 26.21 16.25 -45.80
C GLY A 274 25.60 14.84 -45.88
N LEU A 275 24.87 14.44 -44.83
CA LEU A 275 24.08 13.21 -44.80
C LEU A 275 22.78 13.43 -45.60
N THR A 276 22.45 12.50 -46.50
CA THR A 276 21.33 12.69 -47.45
C THR A 276 19.99 12.19 -46.90
N ASN A 277 19.99 11.18 -46.01
CA ASN A 277 18.76 10.59 -45.46
C ASN A 277 18.88 10.36 -43.94
N VAL A 278 17.88 10.82 -43.19
CA VAL A 278 17.69 10.48 -41.77
C VAL A 278 16.42 9.65 -41.63
N ILE A 279 16.56 8.38 -41.26
CA ILE A 279 15.41 7.48 -41.06
C ILE A 279 14.98 7.56 -39.60
N ILE A 280 13.69 7.74 -39.37
CA ILE A 280 13.14 7.83 -38.01
C ILE A 280 12.43 6.53 -37.68
N GLU A 281 12.98 5.80 -36.72
CA GLU A 281 12.30 4.70 -36.07
C GLU A 281 11.76 5.16 -34.72
N LYS A 282 10.60 4.64 -34.30
CA LYS A 282 9.99 5.02 -33.03
C LYS A 282 9.71 3.80 -32.18
N ARG A 283 10.33 3.73 -31.00
CA ARG A 283 10.19 2.62 -30.04
C ARG A 283 9.71 3.12 -28.68
N PHE A 284 9.02 2.29 -27.91
CA PHE A 284 8.75 2.60 -26.51
C PHE A 284 9.98 2.32 -25.66
N ASP A 285 10.19 3.16 -24.64
CA ASP A 285 11.30 3.05 -23.69
C ASP A 285 10.81 3.43 -22.28
N GLU A 286 11.27 2.70 -21.26
CA GLU A 286 10.84 2.93 -19.88
C GLU A 286 11.62 4.06 -19.19
N GLU A 287 12.85 4.35 -19.65
CA GLU A 287 13.77 5.30 -19.01
C GLU A 287 13.81 6.63 -19.77
N ILE A 288 13.70 6.57 -21.10
CA ILE A 288 13.86 7.73 -21.98
C ILE A 288 12.52 8.38 -22.28
N ALA A 289 12.42 9.69 -21.99
CA ALA A 289 11.23 10.49 -22.22
C ALA A 289 10.81 10.51 -23.71
N ALA A 290 9.51 10.69 -23.96
CA ALA A 290 8.98 10.75 -25.31
C ALA A 290 9.60 11.92 -26.10
N GLY A 291 10.06 11.66 -27.32
CA GLY A 291 10.69 12.64 -28.20
C GLY A 291 12.22 12.71 -28.11
N THR A 292 12.83 11.96 -27.19
CA THR A 292 14.30 11.87 -27.04
C THR A 292 14.87 10.69 -27.84
N ILE A 293 16.08 10.85 -28.36
CA ILE A 293 16.76 9.80 -29.14
C ILE A 293 17.34 8.74 -28.20
N ILE A 294 16.91 7.49 -28.42
CA ILE A 294 17.37 6.29 -27.72
C ILE A 294 18.71 5.83 -28.30
N GLU A 295 18.77 5.72 -29.61
CA GLU A 295 19.90 5.14 -30.32
C GLU A 295 20.04 5.78 -31.70
N SER A 296 21.28 5.88 -32.18
CA SER A 296 21.59 6.20 -33.58
C SER A 296 22.30 5.02 -34.24
N ILE A 297 21.95 4.73 -35.48
CA ILE A 297 22.63 3.72 -36.30
C ILE A 297 23.24 4.44 -37.50
N PRO A 298 24.58 4.50 -37.60
CA PRO A 298 25.57 3.98 -36.66
C PRO A 298 25.67 4.76 -35.33
N PRO A 299 26.24 4.16 -34.26
CA PRO A 299 26.36 4.79 -32.95
C PRO A 299 27.30 6.00 -32.98
N GLY A 300 27.25 6.85 -31.95
CA GLY A 300 28.13 8.02 -31.83
C GLY A 300 29.62 7.66 -31.97
N GLY A 301 30.33 8.38 -32.82
CA GLY A 301 31.71 8.07 -33.24
C GLY A 301 31.81 7.08 -34.41
N GLY A 302 30.68 6.50 -34.83
CA GLY A 302 30.55 5.63 -36.00
C GLY A 302 30.83 6.37 -37.30
N ARG A 303 31.13 5.61 -38.36
CA ARG A 303 31.60 6.16 -39.64
C ARG A 303 30.63 5.83 -40.76
N VAL A 304 30.17 6.86 -41.47
CA VAL A 304 29.28 6.75 -42.62
C VAL A 304 29.97 7.34 -43.85
N ASN A 305 29.72 6.77 -45.03
CA ASN A 305 30.20 7.37 -46.27
C ASN A 305 29.54 8.74 -46.47
N THR A 306 30.20 9.64 -47.19
CA THR A 306 29.64 10.92 -47.59
C THR A 306 28.32 10.70 -48.35
N GLY A 307 27.21 11.30 -47.88
CA GLY A 307 25.87 11.04 -48.39
C GLY A 307 25.19 9.74 -47.91
N GLY A 308 25.75 9.06 -46.91
CA GLY A 308 25.10 7.90 -46.32
C GLY A 308 23.95 8.28 -45.37
N GLU A 309 23.30 7.24 -44.83
CA GLU A 309 22.08 7.37 -44.04
C GLU A 309 22.35 7.18 -42.55
N VAL A 310 21.62 7.88 -41.71
CA VAL A 310 21.62 7.69 -40.25
C VAL A 310 20.20 7.39 -39.80
N THR A 311 20.04 6.27 -39.10
CA THR A 311 18.75 5.94 -38.47
C THR A 311 18.74 6.45 -37.04
N LEU A 312 17.73 7.23 -36.67
CA LEU A 312 17.50 7.71 -35.31
C LEU A 312 16.30 6.97 -34.72
N VAL A 313 16.53 6.25 -33.64
CA VAL A 313 15.47 5.59 -32.86
C VAL A 313 15.01 6.57 -31.78
N ILE A 314 13.78 7.08 -31.92
CA ILE A 314 13.18 8.04 -31.00
C ILE A 314 12.25 7.33 -30.04
N SER A 315 12.32 7.70 -28.76
CA SER A 315 11.41 7.22 -27.73
C SER A 315 10.00 7.74 -27.93
N LYS A 316 9.01 6.84 -27.91
CA LYS A 316 7.58 7.14 -27.75
C LYS A 316 7.20 7.35 -26.28
N GLY A 317 8.18 7.27 -25.38
CA GLY A 317 8.00 7.25 -23.94
C GLY A 317 7.54 5.89 -23.43
N VAL A 318 7.00 5.91 -22.22
CA VAL A 318 6.55 4.72 -21.51
C VAL A 318 5.34 4.07 -22.18
N GLU A 319 5.41 2.77 -22.46
CA GLU A 319 4.27 2.00 -22.98
C GLU A 319 3.21 1.86 -21.87
N ARG A 320 1.99 2.34 -22.14
CA ARG A 320 0.86 2.29 -21.20
C ARG A 320 -0.44 1.95 -21.92
N TYR A 321 -1.29 1.16 -21.26
CA TYR A 321 -2.61 0.74 -21.73
C TYR A 321 -3.68 1.25 -20.78
N THR A 322 -4.78 1.77 -21.32
CA THR A 322 -5.91 2.25 -20.52
C THR A 322 -6.90 1.13 -20.28
N ILE A 323 -7.32 0.95 -19.02
CA ILE A 323 -8.35 -0.03 -18.68
C ILE A 323 -9.71 0.49 -19.16
N ALA A 324 -10.42 -0.30 -19.96
CA ALA A 324 -11.79 0.02 -20.39
C ALA A 324 -12.79 -0.11 -19.22
N SER A 325 -13.98 0.47 -19.36
CA SER A 325 -15.03 0.27 -18.36
C SER A 325 -15.58 -1.15 -18.46
N LEU A 326 -15.38 -1.93 -17.39
CA LEU A 326 -15.88 -3.31 -17.29
C LEU A 326 -17.20 -3.41 -16.52
N VAL A 327 -17.69 -2.30 -15.94
CA VAL A 327 -18.89 -2.28 -15.09
C VAL A 327 -20.12 -2.68 -15.88
N GLY A 328 -20.91 -3.61 -15.34
CA GLY A 328 -22.13 -4.13 -15.94
C GLY A 328 -21.92 -5.22 -16.99
N LEU A 329 -20.67 -5.57 -17.32
CA LEU A 329 -20.39 -6.72 -18.18
C LEU A 329 -20.49 -8.04 -17.42
N THR A 330 -20.68 -9.14 -18.15
CA THR A 330 -20.50 -10.49 -17.61
C THR A 330 -19.01 -10.78 -17.41
N PRO A 331 -18.62 -11.72 -16.53
CA PRO A 331 -17.22 -12.08 -16.34
C PRO A 331 -16.54 -12.52 -17.65
N GLN A 332 -17.25 -13.22 -18.54
CA GLN A 332 -16.69 -13.61 -19.85
C GLN A 332 -16.49 -12.41 -20.77
N ALA A 333 -17.46 -11.49 -20.83
CA ALA A 333 -17.35 -10.29 -21.66
C ALA A 333 -16.26 -9.34 -21.13
N ALA A 334 -16.14 -9.20 -19.81
CA ALA A 334 -15.09 -8.43 -19.17
C ALA A 334 -13.69 -9.01 -19.45
N ALA A 335 -13.53 -10.34 -19.35
CA ALA A 335 -12.30 -11.02 -19.72
C ALA A 335 -11.92 -10.77 -21.19
N ALA A 336 -12.89 -10.90 -22.10
CA ALA A 336 -12.68 -10.61 -23.52
C ALA A 336 -12.25 -9.15 -23.75
N GLU A 337 -12.89 -8.20 -23.06
CA GLU A 337 -12.54 -6.78 -23.16
C GLU A 337 -11.12 -6.48 -22.66
N ILE A 338 -10.70 -7.11 -21.55
CA ILE A 338 -9.33 -6.98 -21.02
C ILE A 338 -8.32 -7.49 -22.05
N THR A 339 -8.58 -8.65 -22.67
CA THR A 339 -7.67 -9.28 -23.63
C THR A 339 -7.56 -8.57 -24.99
N LYS A 340 -8.42 -7.57 -25.28
CA LYS A 340 -8.23 -6.69 -26.45
C LYS A 340 -6.97 -5.83 -26.33
N SER A 341 -6.53 -5.59 -25.11
CA SER A 341 -5.22 -5.02 -24.81
C SER A 341 -4.28 -6.14 -24.33
N PRO A 342 -2.95 -5.96 -24.36
CA PRO A 342 -2.00 -6.93 -23.83
C PRO A 342 -1.97 -6.86 -22.29
N LEU A 343 -3.13 -7.01 -21.66
CA LEU A 343 -3.40 -7.07 -20.24
C LEU A 343 -3.85 -8.48 -19.87
N THR A 344 -3.72 -8.85 -18.60
CA THR A 344 -4.08 -10.17 -18.10
C THR A 344 -5.31 -10.08 -17.21
N VAL A 345 -6.15 -11.12 -17.23
CA VAL A 345 -7.28 -11.22 -16.30
C VAL A 345 -6.73 -11.67 -14.96
N GLY A 346 -6.98 -10.87 -13.92
CA GLY A 346 -6.54 -11.13 -12.56
C GLY A 346 -7.50 -12.03 -11.78
N SER A 347 -7.54 -11.82 -10.47
CA SER A 347 -8.44 -12.51 -9.56
C SER A 347 -9.87 -11.97 -9.64
N THR A 348 -10.85 -12.84 -9.36
CA THR A 348 -12.26 -12.48 -9.26
C THR A 348 -12.69 -12.54 -7.81
N SER A 349 -13.26 -11.45 -7.31
CA SER A 349 -13.86 -11.36 -5.97
C SER A 349 -15.35 -11.02 -6.08
N GLU A 350 -16.12 -11.25 -5.02
CA GLU A 350 -17.56 -11.08 -5.06
C GLU A 350 -18.05 -10.24 -3.87
N ILE A 351 -18.87 -9.22 -4.14
CA ILE A 351 -19.45 -8.34 -3.12
C ILE A 351 -20.97 -8.22 -3.28
N TYR A 352 -21.68 -7.95 -2.19
CA TYR A 352 -23.10 -7.60 -2.28
C TYR A 352 -23.26 -6.18 -2.84
N SER A 353 -24.22 -6.00 -3.75
CA SER A 353 -24.54 -4.72 -4.36
C SER A 353 -26.03 -4.60 -4.62
N ASN A 354 -26.62 -3.49 -4.21
CA ASN A 354 -28.02 -3.16 -4.48
C ASN A 354 -28.26 -2.46 -5.82
N LYS A 355 -27.20 -2.05 -6.52
CA LYS A 355 -27.28 -1.34 -7.81
C LYS A 355 -27.05 -2.24 -9.01
N ILE A 356 -26.20 -3.25 -8.85
CA ILE A 356 -25.75 -4.11 -9.95
C ILE A 356 -26.36 -5.51 -9.78
N PRO A 357 -27.06 -6.04 -10.80
CA PRO A 357 -27.59 -7.40 -10.79
C PRO A 357 -26.53 -8.45 -10.47
N LYS A 358 -26.96 -9.55 -9.86
CA LYS A 358 -26.09 -10.70 -9.54
C LYS A 358 -25.40 -11.22 -10.80
N GLY A 359 -24.09 -11.48 -10.69
CA GLY A 359 -23.27 -12.06 -11.76
C GLY A 359 -22.66 -11.04 -12.73
N LEU A 360 -22.91 -9.74 -12.54
CA LEU A 360 -22.29 -8.68 -13.33
C LEU A 360 -21.13 -8.02 -12.56
N VAL A 361 -20.20 -7.43 -13.31
CA VAL A 361 -19.05 -6.71 -12.74
C VAL A 361 -19.51 -5.40 -12.09
N VAL A 362 -19.14 -5.22 -10.82
CA VAL A 362 -19.35 -3.99 -10.04
C VAL A 362 -18.20 -3.02 -10.26
N SER A 363 -16.97 -3.52 -10.22
CA SER A 363 -15.76 -2.72 -10.37
C SER A 363 -14.59 -3.57 -10.81
N SER A 364 -13.53 -2.92 -11.29
CA SER A 364 -12.24 -3.53 -11.56
C SER A 364 -11.15 -2.87 -10.73
N ASP A 365 -10.08 -3.61 -10.48
CA ASP A 365 -8.85 -3.08 -9.89
C ASP A 365 -7.65 -3.51 -10.75
N PRO A 366 -6.94 -2.59 -11.42
CA PRO A 366 -7.09 -1.13 -11.32
C PRO A 366 -8.38 -0.58 -11.96
N LYS A 367 -8.78 0.63 -11.55
CA LYS A 367 -10.03 1.27 -11.98
C LYS A 367 -10.03 1.56 -13.48
N ALA A 368 -11.22 1.58 -14.08
CA ALA A 368 -11.40 2.04 -15.47
C ALA A 368 -10.76 3.42 -15.70
N GLY A 369 -10.10 3.59 -16.83
CA GLY A 369 -9.33 4.79 -17.19
C GLY A 369 -7.89 4.82 -16.69
N THR A 370 -7.51 3.93 -15.75
CA THR A 370 -6.13 3.87 -15.24
C THR A 370 -5.17 3.40 -16.33
N LYS A 371 -4.01 4.05 -16.42
CA LYS A 371 -2.92 3.69 -17.34
C LYS A 371 -2.00 2.66 -16.69
N VAL A 372 -1.96 1.45 -17.22
CA VAL A 372 -1.19 0.32 -16.67
C VAL A 372 -0.12 -0.15 -17.65
N LYS A 373 0.88 -0.88 -17.14
CA LYS A 373 1.93 -1.48 -17.98
C LYS A 373 1.38 -2.67 -18.75
N ARG A 374 2.08 -3.07 -19.82
CA ARG A 374 1.85 -4.33 -20.50
C ARG A 374 1.89 -5.50 -19.52
N GLY A 375 0.98 -6.45 -19.66
CA GLY A 375 0.90 -7.66 -18.83
C GLY A 375 0.29 -7.46 -17.44
N SER A 376 -0.10 -6.22 -17.07
CA SER A 376 -0.73 -5.96 -15.78
C SER A 376 -2.04 -6.73 -15.63
N ALA A 377 -2.25 -7.31 -14.45
CA ALA A 377 -3.47 -8.03 -14.11
C ALA A 377 -4.59 -7.06 -13.73
N VAL A 378 -5.78 -7.28 -14.29
CA VAL A 378 -6.99 -6.55 -13.95
C VAL A 378 -7.91 -7.48 -13.16
N ASN A 379 -8.00 -7.22 -11.85
CA ASN A 379 -8.92 -7.92 -10.96
C ASN A 379 -10.35 -7.45 -11.20
N ILE A 380 -11.31 -8.36 -11.05
CA ILE A 380 -12.72 -8.10 -11.29
C ILE A 380 -13.51 -8.35 -10.01
N VAL A 381 -14.41 -7.43 -9.67
CA VAL A 381 -15.33 -7.57 -8.56
C VAL A 381 -16.73 -7.81 -9.10
N LEU A 382 -17.31 -8.97 -8.81
CA LEU A 382 -18.66 -9.37 -9.23
C LEU A 382 -19.70 -9.05 -8.17
N SER A 383 -20.93 -8.80 -8.61
CA SER A 383 -22.08 -8.61 -7.73
C SER A 383 -22.67 -9.95 -7.31
N LYS A 384 -22.83 -10.17 -6.00
CA LYS A 384 -23.68 -11.22 -5.42
C LYS A 384 -25.17 -10.88 -5.47
N GLY A 385 -25.52 -9.67 -5.91
CA GLY A 385 -26.84 -9.09 -5.80
C GLY A 385 -27.07 -8.42 -4.45
N VAL A 386 -28.34 -8.12 -4.16
CA VAL A 386 -28.77 -7.55 -2.88
C VAL A 386 -28.52 -8.58 -1.78
N GLU A 387 -27.98 -8.15 -0.64
CA GLU A 387 -27.86 -9.01 0.55
C GLU A 387 -29.26 -9.34 1.06
N THR A 388 -29.63 -10.62 1.08
CA THR A 388 -30.94 -11.08 1.55
C THR A 388 -30.84 -11.82 2.87
N ILE A 389 -31.89 -11.69 3.69
CA ILE A 389 -32.08 -12.39 4.96
C ILE A 389 -33.38 -13.18 4.87
N ALA A 390 -33.39 -14.40 5.42
CA ALA A 390 -34.58 -15.24 5.45
C ALA A 390 -35.68 -14.57 6.29
N LEU A 391 -36.81 -14.28 5.66
CA LEU A 391 -37.97 -13.67 6.29
C LEU A 391 -38.92 -14.77 6.79
N ALA A 392 -39.03 -14.94 8.10
CA ALA A 392 -40.01 -15.86 8.68
C ALA A 392 -41.46 -15.36 8.49
N SER A 393 -42.42 -16.29 8.45
CA SER A 393 -43.84 -15.96 8.49
C SER A 393 -44.33 -15.78 9.92
N TYR A 394 -45.00 -14.66 10.16
CA TYR A 394 -45.60 -14.32 11.45
C TYR A 394 -47.13 -14.36 11.45
N ILE A 395 -47.76 -14.79 10.35
CA ILE A 395 -49.22 -14.88 10.25
C ILE A 395 -49.77 -15.78 11.36
N GLY A 396 -50.71 -15.25 12.15
CA GLY A 396 -51.31 -15.94 13.29
C GLY A 396 -50.50 -15.87 14.60
N LYS A 397 -49.25 -15.40 14.58
CA LYS A 397 -48.45 -15.14 15.79
C LYS A 397 -48.77 -13.78 16.41
N SER A 398 -48.23 -13.51 17.60
CA SER A 398 -48.35 -12.20 18.25
C SER A 398 -47.63 -11.11 17.45
N GLY A 399 -48.29 -9.96 17.26
CA GLY A 399 -47.71 -8.80 16.59
C GLY A 399 -46.50 -8.22 17.32
N GLU A 400 -46.49 -8.27 18.66
CA GLU A 400 -45.34 -7.83 19.47
C GLU A 400 -44.14 -8.76 19.30
N GLN A 401 -44.38 -10.08 19.28
CA GLN A 401 -43.34 -11.06 19.02
C GLN A 401 -42.76 -10.86 17.62
N ALA A 402 -43.62 -10.70 16.61
CA ALA A 402 -43.21 -10.47 15.24
C ALA A 402 -42.37 -9.19 15.08
N LEU A 403 -42.77 -8.10 15.73
CA LEU A 403 -42.03 -6.85 15.71
C LEU A 403 -40.62 -7.02 16.27
N ASN A 404 -40.49 -7.67 17.43
CA ASN A 404 -39.19 -7.89 18.06
C ASN A 404 -38.29 -8.80 17.20
N GLU A 405 -38.78 -9.97 16.78
CA GLU A 405 -37.97 -10.92 16.00
C GLU A 405 -37.57 -10.34 14.63
N LEU A 406 -38.43 -9.55 13.97
CA LEU A 406 -38.09 -8.89 12.70
C LEU A 406 -37.10 -7.73 12.87
N THR A 407 -37.22 -6.96 13.96
CA THR A 407 -36.28 -5.87 14.27
C THR A 407 -34.91 -6.46 14.61
N ASP A 408 -34.87 -7.53 15.39
CA ASP A 408 -33.64 -8.27 15.73
C ASP A 408 -33.00 -8.91 14.49
N ALA A 409 -33.80 -9.36 13.52
CA ALA A 409 -33.33 -9.84 12.23
C ALA A 409 -32.82 -8.72 11.29
N GLY A 410 -32.95 -7.45 11.68
CA GLY A 410 -32.44 -6.29 10.94
C GLY A 410 -33.39 -5.74 9.88
N PHE A 411 -34.69 -6.00 9.99
CA PHE A 411 -35.73 -5.40 9.16
C PHE A 411 -36.33 -4.15 9.80
N ASN A 412 -36.81 -3.22 8.97
CA ASN A 412 -37.62 -2.09 9.45
C ASN A 412 -39.07 -2.52 9.52
N VAL A 413 -39.71 -2.45 10.68
CA VAL A 413 -41.08 -2.96 10.85
C VAL A 413 -42.09 -1.82 10.97
N GLU A 414 -43.12 -1.84 10.13
CA GLU A 414 -44.26 -0.93 10.22
C GLU A 414 -45.51 -1.73 10.61
N SER A 415 -46.18 -1.34 11.70
CA SER A 415 -47.39 -2.03 12.16
C SER A 415 -48.64 -1.19 11.95
N THR A 416 -49.61 -1.76 11.24
CA THR A 416 -50.96 -1.21 11.07
C THR A 416 -51.97 -2.09 11.79
N TYR A 417 -53.06 -1.51 12.25
CA TYR A 417 -54.02 -2.22 13.10
C TYR A 417 -55.43 -2.17 12.53
N ILE A 418 -56.03 -3.33 12.29
CA ILE A 418 -57.38 -3.46 11.73
C ILE A 418 -58.28 -4.26 12.67
N PHE A 419 -59.60 -4.08 12.58
CA PHE A 419 -60.53 -5.00 13.23
C PHE A 419 -60.73 -6.21 12.32
N ASP A 420 -60.61 -7.41 12.88
CA ASP A 420 -60.82 -8.66 12.17
C ASP A 420 -61.70 -9.58 13.05
N GLU A 421 -62.75 -10.15 12.46
CA GLU A 421 -63.69 -11.00 13.20
C GLU A 421 -63.18 -12.43 13.42
N LYS A 422 -62.20 -12.87 12.62
CA LYS A 422 -61.66 -14.23 12.63
C LYS A 422 -60.34 -14.32 13.39
N ALA A 423 -59.50 -13.30 13.28
CA ALA A 423 -58.18 -13.27 13.90
C ALA A 423 -58.25 -12.83 15.38
N LEU A 424 -57.48 -13.50 16.23
CA LEU A 424 -57.37 -13.18 17.64
C LEU A 424 -56.82 -11.77 17.86
N THR A 425 -57.21 -11.14 18.96
CA THR A 425 -56.71 -9.79 19.32
C THR A 425 -55.18 -9.85 19.51
N GLY A 426 -54.45 -8.94 18.88
CA GLY A 426 -52.99 -8.88 18.92
C GLY A 426 -52.28 -9.84 17.96
N SER A 427 -53.00 -10.65 17.18
CA SER A 427 -52.38 -11.55 16.19
C SER A 427 -52.15 -10.87 14.84
N VAL A 428 -51.09 -11.25 14.14
CA VAL A 428 -50.80 -10.78 12.78
C VAL A 428 -51.77 -11.42 11.79
N VAL A 429 -52.56 -10.59 11.13
CA VAL A 429 -53.52 -10.97 10.07
C VAL A 429 -52.79 -11.16 8.74
N SER A 430 -51.90 -10.23 8.41
CA SER A 430 -51.10 -10.29 7.19
C SER A 430 -49.75 -9.60 7.37
N GLN A 431 -48.83 -9.96 6.50
CA GLN A 431 -47.46 -9.49 6.47
C GLN A 431 -47.07 -9.23 5.01
N SER A 432 -46.32 -8.16 4.75
CA SER A 432 -45.76 -7.83 3.44
C SER A 432 -44.32 -7.35 3.60
N PRO A 433 -43.31 -7.94 2.93
CA PRO A 433 -43.38 -9.08 2.01
C PRO A 433 -43.87 -10.39 2.66
N ALA A 434 -44.32 -11.35 1.85
CA ALA A 434 -44.79 -12.64 2.36
C ALA A 434 -43.65 -13.40 3.04
N GLY A 435 -43.93 -14.00 4.19
CA GLY A 435 -42.97 -14.82 4.92
C GLY A 435 -42.58 -16.10 4.18
N ASN A 436 -41.57 -16.78 4.71
CA ASN A 436 -40.89 -17.95 4.14
C ASN A 436 -40.23 -17.66 2.79
N SER A 437 -39.73 -16.43 2.62
CA SER A 437 -38.97 -16.00 1.45
C SER A 437 -37.75 -15.18 1.87
N ASP A 438 -36.82 -14.98 0.95
CA ASP A 438 -35.66 -14.12 1.18
C ASP A 438 -36.04 -12.67 0.90
N ALA A 439 -35.81 -11.78 1.88
CA ALA A 439 -36.07 -10.36 1.74
C ALA A 439 -34.76 -9.57 1.84
N PRO A 440 -34.61 -8.43 1.13
CA PRO A 440 -33.45 -7.57 1.26
C PRO A 440 -33.19 -7.16 2.71
N LYS A 441 -31.93 -7.17 3.13
CA LYS A 441 -31.50 -6.64 4.41
C LYS A 441 -31.92 -5.17 4.56
N SER A 442 -32.40 -4.79 5.74
CA SER A 442 -32.93 -3.45 6.03
C SER A 442 -34.18 -3.06 5.22
N SER A 443 -34.87 -4.00 4.57
CA SER A 443 -36.16 -3.72 3.94
C SER A 443 -37.27 -3.50 4.97
N THR A 444 -38.33 -2.81 4.54
CA THR A 444 -39.51 -2.57 5.37
C THR A 444 -40.49 -3.73 5.28
N VAL A 445 -40.84 -4.30 6.43
CA VAL A 445 -41.88 -5.31 6.59
C VAL A 445 -43.10 -4.67 7.24
N ILE A 446 -44.22 -4.67 6.51
CA ILE A 446 -45.51 -4.17 6.99
C ILE A 446 -46.27 -5.32 7.65
N LEU A 447 -46.62 -5.16 8.92
CA LEU A 447 -47.49 -6.06 9.66
C LEU A 447 -48.88 -5.45 9.80
N VAL A 448 -49.90 -6.26 9.54
CA VAL A 448 -51.30 -5.92 9.83
C VAL A 448 -51.74 -6.74 11.03
N VAL A 449 -51.96 -6.09 12.16
CA VAL A 449 -52.29 -6.71 13.45
C VAL A 449 -53.78 -6.54 13.76
N SER A 450 -54.43 -7.60 14.23
CA SER A 450 -55.83 -7.58 14.60
C SER A 450 -56.04 -6.84 15.94
N LYS A 451 -56.94 -5.86 15.95
CA LYS A 451 -57.51 -5.26 17.18
C LYS A 451 -58.60 -6.14 17.81
N GLY A 452 -58.84 -7.33 17.26
CA GLY A 452 -59.96 -8.21 17.59
C GLY A 452 -61.24 -7.83 16.87
N SER A 453 -62.35 -8.42 17.32
CA SER A 453 -63.66 -8.15 16.73
C SER A 453 -64.09 -6.70 16.97
N GLN A 454 -64.61 -6.08 15.91
CA GLN A 454 -65.25 -4.76 15.99
C GLN A 454 -66.53 -4.80 16.85
N PHE A 455 -67.03 -5.99 17.16
CA PHE A 455 -68.25 -6.20 17.91
C PHE A 455 -67.94 -6.77 19.30
N VAL A 456 -68.77 -6.36 20.25
CA VAL A 456 -68.78 -6.87 21.62
C VAL A 456 -70.19 -7.33 21.97
N TYR A 457 -70.28 -8.32 22.84
CA TYR A 457 -71.56 -8.83 23.32
C TYR A 457 -71.96 -8.09 24.60
N ILE A 458 -73.24 -7.75 24.71
CA ILE A 458 -73.74 -7.06 25.91
C ILE A 458 -73.66 -8.03 27.11
N PRO A 459 -72.89 -7.68 28.15
CA PRO A 459 -72.72 -8.55 29.32
C PRO A 459 -73.98 -8.56 30.17
N ASN A 460 -74.17 -9.63 30.93
CA ASN A 460 -75.22 -9.67 31.93
C ASN A 460 -74.82 -8.80 33.13
N VAL A 461 -75.44 -7.63 33.25
CA VAL A 461 -75.25 -6.69 34.37
C VAL A 461 -76.47 -6.56 35.27
N PHE A 462 -77.45 -7.46 35.14
CA PHE A 462 -78.64 -7.47 35.99
C PHE A 462 -78.27 -7.63 37.47
N SER A 463 -79.00 -6.95 38.36
CA SER A 463 -78.78 -6.96 39.81
C SER A 463 -77.46 -6.35 40.31
N LEU A 464 -76.59 -5.85 39.42
CA LEU A 464 -75.41 -5.08 39.79
C LEU A 464 -75.80 -3.64 40.19
N GLU A 465 -74.92 -3.00 40.98
CA GLU A 465 -75.00 -1.58 41.30
C GLU A 465 -74.66 -0.72 40.08
N GLU A 466 -75.22 0.49 40.02
CA GLU A 466 -75.00 1.47 38.94
C GLU A 466 -73.50 1.65 38.61
N SER A 467 -72.66 1.83 39.62
CA SER A 467 -71.21 2.06 39.45
C SER A 467 -70.49 0.86 38.83
N LYS A 468 -70.79 -0.36 39.30
CA LYS A 468 -70.20 -1.60 38.78
C LYS A 468 -70.69 -1.88 37.37
N ALA A 469 -71.99 -1.76 37.11
CA ALA A 469 -72.57 -1.98 35.79
C ALA A 469 -72.01 -1.00 34.74
N VAL A 470 -71.88 0.29 35.09
CA VAL A 470 -71.27 1.29 34.22
C VAL A 470 -69.81 0.94 33.93
N LYS A 471 -69.05 0.50 34.93
CA LYS A 471 -67.65 0.07 34.75
C LYS A 471 -67.57 -1.11 33.78
N THR A 472 -68.34 -2.17 34.01
CA THR A 472 -68.33 -3.37 33.15
C THR A 472 -68.70 -3.07 31.69
N VAL A 473 -69.64 -2.15 31.45
CA VAL A 473 -70.04 -1.76 30.07
C VAL A 473 -69.01 -0.80 29.45
N LYS A 474 -68.39 0.09 30.22
CA LYS A 474 -67.31 0.98 29.75
C LYS A 474 -66.03 0.21 29.41
N ASP A 475 -65.71 -0.84 30.15
CA ASP A 475 -64.54 -1.71 29.89
C ASP A 475 -64.63 -2.43 28.53
N LEU A 476 -65.85 -2.54 27.96
CA LEU A 476 -66.10 -3.05 26.61
C LEU A 476 -66.11 -1.95 25.52
N GLU A 477 -65.67 -0.73 25.85
CA GLU A 477 -65.63 0.43 24.96
C GLU A 477 -67.02 0.86 24.43
N LEU A 478 -68.07 0.64 25.23
CA LEU A 478 -69.44 1.05 24.90
C LEU A 478 -69.82 2.36 25.60
N LYS A 479 -70.67 3.17 24.94
CA LYS A 479 -71.20 4.42 25.52
C LYS A 479 -72.39 4.10 26.42
N VAL A 480 -72.40 4.58 27.66
CA VAL A 480 -73.45 4.25 28.64
C VAL A 480 -74.39 5.44 28.85
N ILE A 481 -75.70 5.22 28.71
CA ILE A 481 -76.77 6.14 29.12
C ILE A 481 -77.51 5.53 30.30
N ILE A 482 -77.70 6.30 31.37
CA ILE A 482 -78.37 5.82 32.59
C ILE A 482 -79.78 6.40 32.65
N LYS A 483 -80.80 5.53 32.77
CA LYS A 483 -82.18 5.91 33.05
C LYS A 483 -82.52 5.50 34.49
N LYS A 484 -82.90 6.46 35.33
CA LYS A 484 -83.23 6.21 36.74
C LYS A 484 -84.75 6.13 36.91
N LEU A 485 -85.26 4.98 37.32
CA LEU A 485 -86.65 4.77 37.78
C LEU A 485 -86.69 4.73 39.32
N GLY A 486 -87.83 5.09 39.92
CA GLY A 486 -88.10 4.91 41.36
C GLY A 486 -87.34 5.82 42.35
N ALA A 487 -87.82 5.82 43.60
CA ALA A 487 -87.32 6.64 44.72
C ALA A 487 -86.39 5.89 45.70
N LYS A 488 -85.93 4.67 45.36
CA LYS A 488 -85.06 3.86 46.25
C LYS A 488 -83.65 4.44 46.35
N LYS A 489 -83.05 4.38 47.56
CA LYS A 489 -81.68 4.82 47.87
C LYS A 489 -80.59 3.95 47.23
N ILE A 490 -80.83 2.65 47.04
CA ILE A 490 -79.92 1.73 46.34
C ILE A 490 -80.61 1.30 45.04
N LYS A 491 -80.09 1.74 43.90
CA LYS A 491 -80.65 1.43 42.58
C LYS A 491 -79.84 0.32 41.93
N LYS A 492 -80.51 -0.79 41.62
CA LYS A 492 -79.91 -1.93 40.91
C LYS A 492 -80.35 -1.90 39.45
N VAL A 493 -79.56 -2.50 38.57
CA VAL A 493 -79.93 -2.61 37.15
C VAL A 493 -81.16 -3.51 37.00
N THR A 494 -82.24 -2.95 36.47
CA THR A 494 -83.51 -3.64 36.21
C THR A 494 -83.74 -3.90 34.73
N ASN A 495 -83.15 -3.08 33.85
CA ASN A 495 -83.22 -3.28 32.40
C ASN A 495 -81.95 -2.79 31.71
N ILE A 496 -81.60 -3.44 30.60
CA ILE A 496 -80.50 -3.05 29.72
C ILE A 496 -80.97 -3.15 28.26
N SER A 497 -80.69 -2.11 27.48
CA SER A 497 -81.02 -2.05 26.06
C SER A 497 -79.80 -1.59 25.25
N PRO A 498 -79.36 -2.33 24.21
CA PRO A 498 -79.92 -3.59 23.69
C PRO A 498 -79.84 -4.77 24.68
N GLN A 499 -80.53 -5.88 24.39
CA GLN A 499 -80.67 -7.02 25.31
C GLN A 499 -79.32 -7.71 25.58
N VAL A 500 -79.19 -8.33 26.75
CA VAL A 500 -78.02 -9.16 27.12
C VAL A 500 -77.77 -10.21 26.03
N GLY A 501 -76.50 -10.38 25.65
CA GLY A 501 -76.11 -11.29 24.57
C GLY A 501 -76.27 -10.72 23.16
N SER A 502 -76.78 -9.49 22.99
CA SER A 502 -76.81 -8.84 21.67
C SER A 502 -75.39 -8.48 21.20
N LYS A 503 -75.08 -8.76 19.93
CA LYS A 503 -73.83 -8.34 19.25
C LYS A 503 -73.95 -6.86 18.88
N VAL A 504 -73.19 -5.99 19.52
CA VAL A 504 -73.17 -4.54 19.26
C VAL A 504 -71.80 -4.08 18.82
N LYS A 505 -71.74 -3.02 18.01
CA LYS A 505 -70.46 -2.43 17.56
C LYS A 505 -69.80 -1.69 18.72
N ARG A 506 -68.47 -1.80 18.87
CA ARG A 506 -67.71 -0.98 19.83
C ARG A 506 -68.01 0.51 19.57
N GLY A 507 -68.23 1.29 20.62
CA GLY A 507 -68.68 2.68 20.55
C GLY A 507 -70.20 2.89 20.42
N SER A 508 -71.01 1.82 20.31
CA SER A 508 -72.47 1.91 20.37
C SER A 508 -72.98 2.30 21.76
N THR A 509 -74.19 2.85 21.79
CA THR A 509 -74.84 3.33 23.01
C THR A 509 -75.66 2.23 23.66
N VAL A 510 -75.41 1.97 24.95
CA VAL A 510 -76.17 1.05 25.80
C VAL A 510 -76.90 1.84 26.87
N THR A 511 -78.22 1.66 26.95
CA THR A 511 -79.07 2.26 27.97
C THR A 511 -79.24 1.31 29.13
N ILE A 512 -78.80 1.71 30.32
CA ILE A 512 -78.98 0.98 31.58
C ILE A 512 -80.09 1.65 32.37
N THR A 513 -81.15 0.91 32.67
CA THR A 513 -82.22 1.37 33.56
C THR A 513 -81.98 0.83 34.96
N VAL A 514 -81.94 1.73 35.94
CA VAL A 514 -81.77 1.39 37.36
C VAL A 514 -83.03 1.77 38.13
N GLY A 515 -83.50 0.90 39.03
CA GLY A 515 -84.80 1.06 39.72
C GLY A 515 -84.84 0.48 41.14
#